data_AF-A0A068SZP8-F1
#
_entry.id   AF-A0A068SZP8-F1
#
_cell.length_a   1.000
_cell.length_b   1.000
_cell.length_c   1.000
_cell.angle_alpha   90.00
_cell.angle_beta   90.00
_cell.angle_gamma   90.00
#
_symmetry.space_group_name_H-M   'P 1'
#
loop_
_entity.id
_entity.type
_entity.pdbx_description
1 polymer ?
#
loop_
_entity_poly.entity_id
_entity_poly.type
_entity_poly.pdbx_seq_one_letter_code
_entity_poly.pdbx_strand_id
1 'polypeptide(L)'
;MTQFHAGNCPSCHNGRLFLFRESDTGDVYGHCEECEQGYRSPGDIESNSGFLTLLNDSDAEWATEDEISRTVWANYQLFET
;
A
#
# COMPACT_ATOMS: atom_id res chain seq x y z
N MET A 1 16.58 0.04 -5.32
CA MET A 1 15.31 0.64 -5.75
C MET A 1 14.70 1.23 -4.49
N THR A 2 14.36 2.52 -4.49
CA THR A 2 13.79 3.18 -3.31
C THR A 2 12.40 2.60 -3.03
N GLN A 3 12.09 2.32 -1.77
CA GLN A 3 10.78 1.82 -1.34
C GLN A 3 10.04 2.93 -0.59
N PHE A 4 8.72 2.97 -0.77
CA PHE A 4 7.87 3.98 -0.15
C PHE A 4 6.87 3.32 0.79
N HIS A 5 6.62 3.93 1.95
CA HIS A 5 5.58 3.48 2.87
C HIS A 5 4.72 4.62 3.41
N ALA A 6 3.46 4.31 3.71
CA ALA A 6 2.43 5.22 4.20
C ALA A 6 2.32 5.24 5.74
N GLY A 7 3.45 5.02 6.42
CA GLY A 7 3.51 4.91 7.88
C GLY A 7 3.10 3.54 8.43
N ASN A 8 2.63 3.51 9.68
CA ASN A 8 2.31 2.28 10.41
C ASN A 8 0.93 1.74 9.99
N CYS A 9 0.80 0.41 9.97
CA CYS A 9 -0.45 -0.27 9.69
C CYS A 9 -1.48 0.01 10.80
N PRO A 10 -2.68 0.51 10.47
CA PRO A 10 -3.71 0.79 11.47
C PRO A 10 -4.40 -0.48 11.99
N SER A 11 -4.26 -1.63 11.30
CA SER A 11 -4.87 -2.90 11.70
C SER A 11 -4.07 -3.61 12.79
N CYS A 12 -2.76 -3.83 12.57
CA CYS A 12 -1.92 -4.54 13.53
C CYS A 12 -1.06 -3.63 14.42
N HIS A 13 -0.94 -2.34 14.08
CA HIS A 13 -0.10 -1.35 14.77
C HIS A 13 1.40 -1.70 14.89
N ASN A 14 1.88 -2.73 14.17
CA ASN A 14 3.26 -3.21 14.25
C ASN A 14 4.04 -3.00 12.95
N GLY A 15 3.46 -3.37 11.80
CA GLY A 15 4.15 -3.28 10.50
C GLY A 15 3.97 -1.95 9.80
N ARG A 16 4.76 -1.71 8.74
CA ARG A 16 4.58 -0.54 7.85
C ARG A 16 3.73 -0.88 6.64
N LEU A 17 3.04 0.13 6.12
CA LEU A 17 2.24 0.05 4.88
C LEU A 17 3.08 0.43 3.68
N PHE A 18 3.76 -0.53 3.08
CA PHE A 18 4.56 -0.33 1.88
C PHE A 18 3.69 -0.19 0.63
N LEU A 19 4.08 0.65 -0.32
CA LEU A 19 3.33 0.84 -1.56
C LEU A 19 3.75 -0.17 -2.63
N PHE A 20 2.78 -0.97 -3.05
CA PHE A 20 2.89 -1.94 -4.12
C PHE A 20 1.97 -1.57 -5.26
N ARG A 21 2.33 -2.01 -6.46
CA ARG A 21 1.52 -1.94 -7.66
C ARG A 21 1.13 -3.36 -8.05
N GLU A 22 -0.17 -3.60 -8.25
CA GLU A 22 -0.63 -4.86 -8.85
C GLU A 22 -0.21 -4.95 -10.32
N SER A 23 0.34 -6.08 -10.73
CA SER A 23 0.84 -6.28 -12.08
C SER A 23 -0.28 -6.33 -13.13
N ASP A 24 -1.45 -6.89 -12.79
CA ASP A 24 -2.59 -7.05 -13.70
C ASP A 24 -3.35 -5.75 -13.96
N THR A 25 -3.63 -4.97 -12.92
CA THR A 25 -4.46 -3.74 -12.99
C THR A 25 -3.61 -2.48 -13.10
N GLY A 26 -2.40 -2.50 -12.55
CA GLY A 26 -1.58 -1.33 -12.36
C GLY A 26 -1.98 -0.46 -11.17
N ASP A 27 -2.92 -0.91 -10.34
CA ASP A 27 -3.38 -0.17 -9.16
C ASP A 27 -2.32 -0.18 -8.06
N VAL A 28 -2.11 0.98 -7.43
CA VAL A 28 -1.22 1.13 -6.28
C VAL A 28 -2.01 1.00 -4.98
N TYR A 29 -1.50 0.18 -4.06
CA TYR A 29 -2.11 -0.06 -2.76
C TYR A 29 -1.04 -0.12 -1.65
N GLY A 30 -1.43 0.20 -0.42
CA GLY A 30 -0.60 0.03 0.75
C GLY A 30 -0.73 -1.40 1.28
N HIS A 31 0.39 -2.10 1.46
CA HIS A 31 0.49 -3.47 1.96
C HIS A 31 1.22 -3.48 3.30
N CYS A 32 0.64 -4.12 4.32
CA CYS A 32 1.31 -4.34 5.59
C CYS A 32 2.22 -5.56 5.57
N GLU A 33 3.52 -5.34 5.77
CA GLU A 33 4.57 -6.39 5.80
C GLU A 33 4.43 -7.44 6.92
N GLU A 34 3.57 -7.21 7.92
CA GLU A 34 3.42 -8.07 9.10
C GLU A 34 2.11 -8.86 9.12
N CYS A 35 1.02 -8.25 8.66
CA CYS A 35 -0.33 -8.83 8.79
C CYS A 35 -1.05 -9.00 7.46
N GLU A 36 -0.38 -8.72 6.33
CA GLU A 36 -0.91 -8.93 4.98
C GLU A 36 -2.18 -8.10 4.70
N GLN A 37 -2.39 -7.02 5.47
CA GLN A 37 -3.52 -6.12 5.26
C GLN A 37 -3.17 -5.12 4.16
N GLY A 38 -4.00 -5.10 3.11
CA GLY A 38 -3.96 -4.18 1.99
C GLY A 38 -4.98 -3.06 2.12
N TYR A 39 -4.65 -1.86 1.64
CA TYR A 39 -5.53 -0.69 1.56
C TYR A 39 -5.41 -0.08 0.18
N ARG A 40 -6.52 0.15 -0.53
CA ARG A 40 -6.50 0.68 -1.91
C ARG A 40 -6.28 2.19 -1.93
N SER A 41 -6.67 2.86 -0.86
CA SER A 41 -6.51 4.30 -0.69
C SER A 41 -6.23 4.66 0.77
N PRO A 42 -5.73 5.89 1.03
CA PRO A 42 -5.68 6.43 2.38
C PRO A 42 -7.05 6.47 3.08
N GLY A 43 -8.14 6.69 2.34
CA GLY A 43 -9.49 6.69 2.91
C GLY A 43 -9.92 5.34 3.50
N ASP A 44 -9.37 4.24 2.96
CA ASP A 44 -9.62 2.89 3.49
C ASP A 44 -8.90 2.66 4.82
N ILE A 45 -7.77 3.33 5.06
CA ILE A 45 -7.06 3.33 6.35
C ILE A 45 -7.96 3.96 7.40
N GLU A 46 -8.50 5.16 7.12
CA GLU A 46 -9.36 5.90 8.05
C GLU A 46 -10.67 5.16 8.35
N SER A 47 -11.22 4.49 7.34
CA SER A 47 -12.46 3.71 7.44
C SER A 47 -12.23 2.26 7.91
N ASN A 48 -10.98 1.89 8.22
CA ASN A 48 -10.55 0.53 8.55
C ASN A 48 -11.14 -0.55 7.62
N SER A 49 -11.16 -0.24 6.31
CA SER A 49 -11.80 -1.05 5.26
C SER A 49 -10.76 -1.69 4.34
N GLY A 50 -9.78 -2.36 4.94
CA GLY A 50 -8.73 -3.06 4.20
C GLY A 50 -9.19 -4.42 3.64
N PHE A 51 -8.34 -5.03 2.82
CA PHE A 51 -8.48 -6.39 2.31
C PHE A 51 -7.26 -7.25 2.68
N LEU A 52 -7.39 -8.58 2.75
CA LEU A 52 -6.23 -9.46 2.94
C LEU A 52 -5.56 -9.70 1.59
N THR A 53 -4.29 -9.34 1.46
CA THR A 53 -3.53 -9.46 0.20
C THR A 53 -3.30 -10.92 -0.18
N LEU A 54 -3.23 -11.83 0.80
CA LEU A 54 -3.15 -13.27 0.56
C LEU A 54 -4.38 -13.88 -0.12
N LEU A 55 -5.53 -13.19 -0.12
CA LEU A 55 -6.75 -13.62 -0.80
C LEU A 55 -6.86 -13.05 -2.22
N ASN A 56 -5.87 -12.26 -2.64
CA ASN A 56 -5.78 -11.69 -3.96
C ASN A 56 -4.80 -12.52 -4.79
N ASP A 57 -5.25 -13.06 -5.92
CA ASP A 57 -4.43 -13.92 -6.79
C ASP A 57 -3.46 -13.12 -7.68
N SER A 58 -3.60 -11.79 -7.71
CA SER A 58 -2.75 -10.91 -8.53
C SER A 58 -1.34 -10.79 -7.96
N ASP A 59 -0.33 -10.92 -8.83
CA ASP A 59 1.04 -10.55 -8.49
C ASP A 59 1.16 -9.04 -8.24
N ALA A 60 2.13 -8.66 -7.41
CA ALA A 60 2.40 -7.27 -7.10
C ALA A 60 3.89 -7.00 -7.01
N GLU A 61 4.28 -5.81 -7.45
CA GLU A 61 5.65 -5.31 -7.47
C GLU A 61 5.75 -4.03 -6.64
N TRP A 62 6.97 -3.65 -6.27
CA TRP A 62 7.19 -2.37 -5.59
C TRP A 62 6.76 -1.21 -6.48
N ALA A 63 5.91 -0.31 -5.96
CA ALA A 63 5.50 0.86 -6.71
C ALA A 63 6.66 1.86 -6.82
N THR A 64 6.90 2.39 -8.01
CA THR A 64 7.86 3.46 -8.25
C THR A 64 7.28 4.83 -7.88
N GLU A 65 8.16 5.82 -7.68
CA GLU A 65 7.73 7.21 -7.40
C GLU A 65 6.80 7.76 -8.50
N ASP A 66 7.10 7.51 -9.78
CA ASP A 66 6.26 7.95 -10.90
C ASP A 66 4.86 7.33 -10.84
N GLU A 67 4.76 6.05 -10.51
CA GLU A 67 3.48 5.35 -10.39
C GLU A 67 2.68 5.88 -9.20
N ILE A 68 3.33 6.07 -8.05
CA ILE A 68 2.72 6.63 -6.85
C ILE A 68 2.20 8.04 -7.14
N SER A 69 2.98 8.88 -7.83
CA SER A 69 2.64 10.27 -8.14
C SER A 69 1.35 10.45 -8.95
N ARG A 70 0.90 9.40 -9.64
CA ARG A 70 -0.31 9.40 -10.48
C ARG A 70 -1.55 8.85 -9.76
N THR A 71 -1.46 8.61 -8.45
CA THR A 71 -2.52 7.97 -7.67
C THR A 71 -2.96 8.84 -6.49
N VAL A 72 -3.99 8.37 -5.77
CA VAL A 72 -4.45 9.04 -4.54
C VAL A 72 -3.38 9.08 -3.44
N TRP A 73 -2.40 8.17 -3.48
CA TRP A 73 -1.31 8.10 -2.51
C TRP A 73 -0.34 9.29 -2.62
N ALA A 74 -0.27 9.96 -3.77
CA ALA A 74 0.55 11.16 -3.95
C ALA A 74 0.16 12.32 -3.00
N ASN A 75 -1.09 12.32 -2.52
CA ASN A 75 -1.61 13.33 -1.59
C ASN A 75 -1.50 12.89 -0.12
N TYR A 76 -0.90 11.73 0.15
CA TYR A 76 -0.76 11.19 1.49
C TYR A 76 0.67 11.39 2.03
N GLN A 77 0.84 11.27 3.34
CA GLN A 77 2.18 11.29 3.92
C GLN A 77 2.91 9.99 3.63
N LEU A 78 3.97 10.07 2.83
CA LEU A 78 4.82 8.95 2.45
C LEU A 78 6.24 9.13 2.97
N PHE A 79 6.91 8.02 3.23
CA PHE A 79 8.28 7.94 3.71
C PHE A 79 9.09 7.02 2.81
N GLU A 80 10.33 7.43 2.51
CA GLU A 80 11.31 6.62 1.79
C GLU A 80 12.11 5.74 2.77
N THR A 81 12.50 4.54 2.32
CA THR A 81 13.38 3.61 3.07
C THR A 81 14.71 3.39 2.36
#